data_AF-A0A817LS62-F1
#
_entry.id   AF-A0A817LS62-F1
#
_cell.length_a   1.000
_cell.length_b   1.000
_cell.length_c   1.000
_cell.angle_alpha   90.00
_cell.angle_beta   90.00
_cell.angle_gamma   90.00
#
_symmetry.space_group_name_H-M   'P 1'
#
loop_
_entity.id
_entity.type
_entity.pdbx_description
1 polymer ?
#
loop_
_entity_poly.entity_id
_entity_poly.type
_entity_poly.pdbx_seq_one_letter_code
_entity_poly.pdbx_strand_id
1 'polypeptide(L)' 'MCLGLGFPFSDVEYNAGKTLSEQVTENDLSVGFVYPSTMKIRDISRKIAVALVKYVYEKNLAAPYSKPTK' A
#
# COMPACT_ATOMS: atom_id res chain seq x y z
N MET A 1 -14.08 -3.02 2.53
CA MET A 1 -14.72 -3.67 3.70
C MET A 1 -14.26 -5.13 3.74
N CYS A 2 -13.10 -5.46 4.34
CA CYS A 2 -12.68 -6.86 4.53
C CYS A 2 -11.71 -7.10 5.71
N LEU A 3 -11.19 -6.05 6.36
CA LEU A 3 -10.41 -6.24 7.57
C LEU A 3 -11.11 -5.43 8.66
N GLY A 4 -11.84 -6.13 9.54
CA GLY A 4 -12.54 -5.58 10.69
C GLY A 4 -11.55 -5.07 11.71
N LEU A 5 -10.99 -3.90 11.44
CA LEU A 5 -9.90 -3.36 12.20
C LEU A 5 -10.25 -1.97 12.73
N GLY A 6 -9.96 -1.72 14.01
CA GLY A 6 -9.98 -0.39 14.63
C GLY A 6 -8.79 0.45 14.15
N PHE A 7 -8.71 0.68 12.84
CA PHE A 7 -7.62 1.43 12.23
C PHE A 7 -8.03 2.90 12.15
N PRO A 8 -7.13 3.83 12.51
CA PRO A 8 -7.25 5.17 12.01
C PRO A 8 -7.17 5.08 10.48
N PHE A 9 -8.33 5.22 9.81
CA PHE A 9 -8.48 5.17 8.35
C PHE A 9 -7.34 5.96 7.69
N SER A 10 -7.11 7.20 8.16
CA SER A 10 -6.09 8.14 7.69
C SER A 10 -4.68 7.56 7.49
N ASP A 11 -4.22 6.68 8.38
CA ASP A 11 -2.87 6.12 8.28
C ASP A 11 -2.74 5.12 7.12
N VAL A 12 -3.83 4.40 6.81
CA VAL A 12 -3.88 3.42 5.73
C VAL A 12 -3.86 4.13 4.38
N GLU A 13 -4.66 5.19 4.19
CA GLU A 13 -4.63 5.96 2.94
C GLU A 13 -3.30 6.68 2.75
N TYR A 14 -2.72 7.25 3.83
CA TYR A 14 -1.42 7.92 3.76
C TYR A 14 -0.31 6.95 3.33
N ASN A 15 -0.23 5.76 3.95
CA ASN A 15 0.77 4.76 3.59
C ASN A 15 0.55 4.20 2.17
N ALA A 16 -0.72 4.02 1.75
CA ALA A 16 -1.03 3.61 0.39
C ALA A 16 -0.60 4.66 -0.64
N GLY A 17 -0.91 5.93 -0.40
CA GLY A 17 -0.51 7.05 -1.27
C GLY A 17 1.01 7.21 -1.36
N LYS A 18 1.71 7.11 -0.22
CA LYS A 18 3.18 7.10 -0.18
C LYS A 18 3.76 5.95 -1.00
N THR A 19 3.27 4.73 -0.80
CA THR A 19 3.73 3.55 -1.54
C THR A 19 3.47 3.69 -3.04
N LEU A 20 2.35 4.29 -3.44
CA LEU A 20 2.01 4.56 -4.83
C LEU A 20 2.96 5.59 -5.46
N SER A 21 3.26 6.68 -4.74
CA SER A 21 4.19 7.72 -5.22
C SER A 21 5.60 7.18 -5.43
N GLU A 22 6.05 6.24 -4.60
CA GLU A 22 7.34 5.56 -4.74
C GLU A 22 7.42 4.63 -5.97
N GLN A 23 6.28 4.32 -6.63
CA GLN A 23 6.27 3.54 -7.87
C GLN A 23 6.39 4.39 -9.15
N VAL A 24 6.31 5.72 -9.03
CA VAL A 24 6.48 6.64 -10.15
C VAL A 24 7.97 6.76 -10.47
N THR A 25 8.35 6.50 -11.71
CA THR A 25 9.76 6.63 -12.14
C THR A 25 10.09 8.06 -12.55
N GLU A 26 11.36 8.45 -12.52
CA GLU A 26 11.80 9.76 -13.03
C GLU A 26 11.42 9.98 -14.50
N ASN A 27 11.36 8.92 -15.29
CA ASN A 27 10.91 8.98 -16.67
C ASN A 27 9.39 9.23 -16.78
N ASP A 28 8.59 8.70 -15.85
CA ASP A 28 7.17 9.02 -15.80
C ASP A 28 6.99 10.50 -15.45
N LEU A 29 7.76 11.01 -14.48
CA LEU A 29 7.74 12.42 -14.08
C LEU A 29 8.22 13.36 -15.20
N SER A 30 9.26 12.99 -15.95
CA SER A 30 9.80 13.81 -17.04
C SER A 30 8.82 13.98 -18.20
N VAL A 31 7.91 13.02 -18.38
CA VAL A 31 6.82 13.06 -19.37
C VAL A 31 5.55 13.70 -18.79
N GLY A 32 5.54 14.08 -17.51
CA GLY A 32 4.42 14.72 -16.82
C GLY A 32 3.40 13.76 -16.22
N PHE A 33 3.71 12.46 -16.13
CA PHE A 33 2.87 11.49 -15.45
C PHE A 33 3.07 11.57 -13.93
N VAL A 34 1.98 11.90 -13.23
CA VAL A 34 1.93 11.94 -11.75
C VAL A 34 1.63 10.56 -11.14
N TYR A 35 1.23 9.60 -11.97
CA TYR A 35 0.94 8.23 -11.58
C TYR A 35 1.76 7.24 -12.41
N PRO A 36 2.11 6.08 -11.83
CA PRO A 36 2.80 5.04 -12.57
C PRO A 36 1.89 4.46 -13.65
N SER A 37 2.50 3.90 -14.70
CA SER A 37 1.78 3.29 -15.82
C SER A 37 0.69 2.30 -15.39
N THR A 38 -0.51 2.43 -15.98
CA THR A 38 -1.67 1.57 -15.73
C THR A 38 -1.44 0.10 -16.08
N MET A 39 -0.48 -0.22 -16.96
CA MET A 39 -0.10 -1.60 -17.24
C MET A 39 0.44 -2.32 -15.99
N LYS A 40 1.04 -1.59 -15.06
CA LYS A 40 1.65 -2.14 -13.83
C LYS A 40 0.67 -2.15 -12.65
N ILE A 41 -0.60 -1.79 -12.85
CA ILE A 41 -1.53 -1.53 -11.74
C ILE A 41 -1.71 -2.74 -10.81
N ARG A 42 -1.73 -3.98 -11.34
CA ARG A 42 -1.84 -5.20 -10.51
C ARG A 42 -0.62 -5.40 -9.62
N ASP A 43 0.58 -5.12 -10.13
CA ASP A 43 1.82 -5.23 -9.37
C ASP A 43 1.91 -4.14 -8.31
N ILE A 44 1.48 -2.92 -8.66
CA ILE A 44 1.42 -1.78 -7.73
C ILE A 44 0.42 -2.07 -6.61
N SER A 45 -0.78 -2.56 -6.93
CA SER A 45 -1.77 -2.95 -5.92
C SER A 45 -1.24 -4.04 -4.98
N ARG A 46 -0.49 -5.02 -5.51
CA ARG A 46 0.17 -6.05 -4.68
C ARG A 46 1.18 -5.42 -3.72
N LYS A 47 2.02 -4.49 -4.20
CA LYS A 47 3.00 -3.79 -3.36
C LYS A 47 2.33 -2.97 -2.26
N ILE A 48 1.27 -2.23 -2.59
CA ILE A 48 0.48 -1.47 -1.61
C ILE A 48 -0.11 -2.41 -0.55
N ALA A 49 -0.72 -3.53 -0.96
CA ALA A 49 -1.29 -4.49 -0.02
C ALA A 49 -0.22 -5.08 0.92
N VAL A 50 0.97 -5.45 0.40
CA VAL A 50 2.08 -5.94 1.21
C VAL A 50 2.58 -4.88 2.19
N ALA A 51 2.72 -3.62 1.75
CA ALA A 51 3.16 -2.51 2.59
C ALA A 51 2.17 -2.24 3.73
N LEU A 52 0.87 -2.21 3.42
CA LEU A 52 -0.18 -2.04 4.42
C LEU A 52 -0.19 -3.18 5.43
N VAL A 53 -0.10 -4.43 4.97
CA VAL A 53 -0.06 -5.59 5.87
C VAL A 53 1.15 -5.52 6.81
N LYS A 54 2.34 -5.13 6.32
CA LYS A 54 3.51 -4.92 7.18
C LYS A 54 3.26 -3.83 8.23
N TYR A 55 2.76 -2.67 7.82
CA TYR A 55 2.44 -1.56 8.71
C TYR A 55 1.43 -1.96 9.81
N VAL A 56 0.36 -2.66 9.41
CA VAL A 56 -0.68 -3.21 10.27
C VAL A 56 -0.11 -4.15 11.34
N TYR A 57 0.82 -5.04 10.95
CA TYR A 57 1.49 -5.95 11.89
C TYR A 57 2.45 -5.24 12.84
N GLU A 58 3.28 -4.33 12.33
CA GLU A 58 4.26 -3.59 13.13
C GLU A 58 3.58 -2.73 14.21
N LYS A 59 2.41 -2.16 13.89
CA LYS A 59 1.64 -1.34 14.82
C LYS A 59 0.75 -2.14 15.79
N ASN A 60 0.81 -3.48 15.75
CA ASN A 60 -0.10 -4.38 16.49
C ASN A 60 -1.59 -4.06 16.28
N LEU A 61 -1.91 -3.43 15.16
CA LEU A 61 -3.28 -3.12 14.80
C LEU A 61 -3.95 -4.34 14.12
N ALA A 62 -3.15 -5.28 13.62
CA ALA A 62 -3.62 -6.52 13.01
C ALA A 62 -4.52 -7.31 13.96
N ALA A 63 -5.65 -7.80 13.46
CA ALA A 63 -6.48 -8.75 14.20
C ALA A 63 -5.62 -9.96 14.62
N PRO A 64 -5.78 -10.46 15.86
CA PRO A 64 -4.84 -11.39 16.50
C PRO A 64 -4.68 -12.75 15.82
N TYR A 65 -5.48 -13.09 14.80
CA TYR A 65 -5.56 -14.44 14.25
C TYR A 65 -4.85 -14.70 12.91
N SER A 66 -4.28 -13.70 12.25
CA SER A 66 -3.45 -13.98 11.07
C SER A 66 -2.04 -13.53 11.39
N LYS A 67 -1.05 -14.40 11.33
CA LYS A 67 0.32 -14.05 10.92
C LYS A 67 0.55 -14.91 9.68
N PRO A 68 0.88 -14.34 8.51
CA PRO A 68 1.12 -15.16 7.33
C PRO A 68 2.33 -16.07 7.62
N THR A 69 2.09 -17.37 7.68
CA THR A 69 3.16 -18.37 7.64
C THR A 69 3.78 -18.36 6.25
N LYS A 70 5.12 -18.40 6.24
CA LYS A 70 6.01 -18.26 5.08
C LYS A 70 5.60 -19.10 3.88
#